data_AF-A0A4W4E6W2-F1
#
_entry.id   AF-A0A4W4E6W2-F1
#
_cell.length_a   1.000
_cell.length_b   1.000
_cell.length_c   1.000
_cell.angle_alpha   90.00
_cell.angle_beta   90.00
_cell.angle_gamma   90.00
#
_symmetry.space_group_name_H-M   'P 1'
#
loop_
_entity.id
_entity.type
_entity.pdbx_description
1 polymer ?
#
loop_
_entity_poly.entity_id
_entity_poly.type
_entity_poly.pdbx_seq_one_letter_code
_entity_poly.pdbx_strand_id
1 'polypeptide(L)'
;IYNSNITNQKNLTYSTNIAYRGILLGALRTLENNGKLNFTVTEDPNYGPFLKSVNGVEGNSADQTYWEILSQLQNGTIIRPDVGMGCYIPRQYNVVILKFTTWCTKRRQLCDTHQISS
;
A
#
# COMPACT_ATOMS: atom_id res chain seq x y z
N ILE A 1 5.76 -15.08 -23.13
CA ILE A 1 4.30 -14.88 -23.02
C ILE A 1 4.07 -14.04 -21.77
N TYR A 2 3.79 -12.74 -21.91
CA TYR A 2 3.45 -11.89 -20.76
C TYR A 2 1.98 -12.07 -20.46
N ASN A 3 1.65 -12.62 -19.30
CA ASN A 3 0.27 -12.88 -18.91
C ASN A 3 -0.42 -11.55 -18.60
N SER A 4 -1.21 -11.07 -19.55
CA SER A 4 -2.01 -9.84 -19.50
C SER A 4 -3.26 -10.05 -18.65
N ASN A 5 -3.09 -10.19 -17.33
CA ASN A 5 -4.20 -10.30 -16.38
C ASN A 5 -4.15 -9.26 -15.24
N ILE A 6 -3.34 -8.20 -15.39
CA ILE A 6 -3.23 -7.12 -14.40
C ILE A 6 -4.24 -5.97 -14.69
N THR A 7 -4.86 -5.93 -15.86
CA THR A 7 -5.55 -4.71 -16.35
C THR A 7 -7.07 -4.66 -16.15
N ASN A 8 -7.71 -5.62 -15.46
CA ASN A 8 -9.17 -5.63 -15.24
C ASN A 8 -9.58 -5.70 -13.76
N GLN A 9 -8.71 -5.36 -12.80
CA GLN A 9 -9.17 -5.18 -11.43
C GLN A 9 -9.89 -3.84 -11.30
N LYS A 10 -11.22 -3.91 -11.09
CA LYS A 10 -12.03 -2.77 -10.70
C LYS A 10 -11.43 -2.14 -9.45
N ASN A 11 -11.19 -0.83 -9.47
CA ASN A 11 -10.79 -0.10 -8.27
C ASN A 11 -11.89 -0.28 -7.20
N LEU A 12 -11.53 -0.90 -6.08
CA LEU A 12 -12.42 -1.10 -4.95
C LEU A 12 -12.30 0.10 -4.02
N THR A 13 -13.44 0.64 -3.60
CA THR A 13 -13.51 1.77 -2.68
C THR A 13 -14.36 1.38 -1.49
N TYR A 14 -13.85 1.64 -0.29
CA TYR A 14 -14.52 1.33 0.96
C TYR A 14 -14.53 2.56 1.86
N SER A 15 -15.60 2.70 2.62
CA SER A 15 -15.73 3.72 3.66
C SER A 15 -15.76 3.05 5.04
N THR A 16 -15.01 3.61 5.97
CA THR A 16 -15.01 3.24 7.38
C THR A 16 -14.87 4.48 8.25
N ASN A 17 -15.35 4.38 9.49
CA ASN A 17 -15.04 5.34 10.53
C ASN A 17 -13.81 4.87 11.29
N ILE A 18 -13.01 5.83 11.77
CA ILE A 18 -11.87 5.59 12.63
C ILE A 18 -12.01 6.42 13.90
N ALA A 19 -11.45 5.94 15.00
CA ALA A 19 -11.33 6.75 16.21
C ALA A 19 -10.58 8.05 15.92
N TYR A 20 -10.83 9.10 16.70
CA TYR A 20 -10.09 10.35 16.58
C TYR A 20 -8.58 10.08 16.69
N ARG A 21 -7.80 10.56 15.70
CA ARG A 21 -6.35 10.30 15.54
C ARG A 21 -5.98 8.82 15.35
N GLY A 22 -6.93 7.99 14.95
CA GLY A 22 -6.67 6.60 14.57
C GLY A 22 -5.73 6.51 13.37
N ILE A 23 -4.79 5.59 13.44
CA ILE A 23 -3.82 5.32 12.37
C ILE A 23 -4.45 4.49 11.24
N LEU A 24 -3.84 4.52 10.06
CA LEU A 24 -4.28 3.77 8.88
C LEU A 24 -4.44 2.29 9.17
N LEU A 25 -3.51 1.67 9.91
CA LEU A 25 -3.63 0.26 10.30
C LEU A 25 -4.95 -0.03 11.02
N GLY A 26 -5.40 0.85 11.92
CA GLY A 26 -6.69 0.71 12.62
C GLY A 26 -7.89 0.81 11.67
N ALA A 27 -7.80 1.67 10.65
CA ALA A 27 -8.80 1.78 9.60
C ALA A 27 -8.92 0.46 8.80
N LEU A 28 -7.79 -0.11 8.39
CA LEU A 28 -7.74 -1.36 7.63
C LEU A 28 -8.27 -2.54 8.46
N ARG A 29 -7.89 -2.64 9.74
CA ARG A 29 -8.43 -3.66 10.66
C ARG A 29 -9.96 -3.55 10.83
N THR A 30 -10.48 -2.34 10.85
CA THR A 30 -11.95 -2.14 10.91
C THR A 30 -12.64 -2.61 9.64
N LEU A 31 -12.04 -2.39 8.46
CA LEU A 31 -12.55 -2.90 7.20
C LEU A 31 -12.48 -4.43 7.13
N GLU A 32 -11.39 -5.02 7.62
CA GLU A 32 -11.20 -6.47 7.71
C GLU A 32 -12.20 -7.15 8.63
N ASN A 33 -12.39 -6.63 9.84
CA ASN A 33 -13.37 -7.16 10.79
C ASN A 33 -14.81 -7.08 10.26
N ASN A 34 -15.09 -6.14 9.35
CA ASN A 34 -16.38 -5.99 8.68
C ASN A 34 -16.50 -6.83 7.39
N GLY A 35 -15.50 -7.66 7.06
CA GLY A 35 -15.46 -8.50 5.87
C GLY A 35 -15.35 -7.73 4.55
N LYS A 36 -14.96 -6.44 4.59
CA LYS A 36 -14.89 -5.58 3.40
C LYS A 36 -13.55 -5.67 2.67
N LEU A 37 -12.47 -5.84 3.41
CA LEU A 37 -11.10 -5.83 2.90
C LEU A 37 -10.29 -6.94 3.59
N ASN A 38 -9.63 -7.80 2.83
CA ASN A 38 -8.65 -8.72 3.41
C ASN A 38 -7.25 -8.12 3.20
N PHE A 39 -6.40 -8.09 4.21
CA PHE A 39 -5.03 -7.62 4.05
C PHE A 39 -4.09 -8.36 5.00
N THR A 40 -2.82 -8.45 4.63
CA THR A 40 -1.79 -9.01 5.51
C THR A 40 -0.68 -8.00 5.75
N VAL A 41 -0.05 -8.14 6.90
CA VAL A 41 1.06 -7.29 7.33
C VAL A 41 2.24 -8.16 7.68
N THR A 42 3.45 -7.63 7.51
CA THR A 42 4.68 -8.20 8.06
C THR A 42 5.27 -7.18 9.01
N GLU A 43 5.59 -7.60 10.23
CA GLU A 43 6.24 -6.74 11.21
C GLU A 43 7.73 -6.66 10.91
N ASP A 44 8.24 -5.44 10.79
CA ASP A 44 9.67 -5.16 10.77
C ASP A 44 10.09 -4.57 12.14
N PRO A 45 11.16 -5.08 12.77
CA PRO A 45 11.60 -4.59 14.09
C PRO A 45 11.98 -3.11 14.13
N ASN A 46 12.41 -2.54 12.99
CA ASN A 46 12.90 -1.18 12.88
C ASN A 46 11.84 -0.22 12.32
N TYR A 47 10.97 -0.72 11.45
CA TYR A 47 10.01 0.11 10.70
C TYR A 47 8.53 -0.14 11.09
N GLY A 48 8.26 -1.21 11.83
CA GLY A 48 6.91 -1.61 12.23
C GLY A 48 6.15 -2.32 11.11
N PRO A 49 4.81 -2.20 11.07
CA PRO A 49 3.97 -3.00 10.20
C PRO A 49 4.08 -2.55 8.74
N PHE A 50 4.50 -3.47 7.88
CA PHE A 50 4.57 -3.32 6.43
C PHE A 50 3.39 -4.01 5.74
N LEU A 51 2.72 -3.32 4.82
CA LEU A 51 1.57 -3.85 4.08
C LEU A 51 2.04 -4.86 3.03
N LYS A 52 1.73 -6.14 3.26
CA LYS A 52 2.22 -7.25 2.45
C LYS A 52 1.24 -7.65 1.35
N SER A 53 -0.05 -7.77 1.66
CA SER A 53 -1.08 -8.10 0.66
C SER A 53 -2.39 -7.37 0.90
N VAL A 54 -3.16 -7.17 -0.18
CA VAL A 54 -4.53 -6.63 -0.15
C VAL A 54 -5.39 -7.45 -1.10
N ASN A 55 -6.53 -7.94 -0.61
CA ASN A 55 -7.50 -8.78 -1.32
C ASN A 55 -6.84 -9.94 -2.09
N GLY A 56 -5.84 -10.59 -1.47
CA GLY A 56 -5.14 -11.75 -2.03
C GLY A 56 -4.01 -11.43 -3.01
N VAL A 57 -3.76 -10.16 -3.33
CA VAL A 57 -2.61 -9.75 -4.16
C VAL A 57 -1.45 -9.35 -3.25
N GLU A 58 -0.35 -10.10 -3.32
CA GLU A 58 0.83 -9.97 -2.47
C GLU A 58 1.96 -9.21 -3.19
N GLY A 59 2.67 -8.35 -2.45
CA GLY A 59 3.93 -7.78 -2.90
C GLY A 59 5.05 -8.80 -2.83
N ASN A 60 5.82 -8.94 -3.90
CA ASN A 60 6.92 -9.88 -4.01
C ASN A 60 8.21 -9.13 -4.35
N SER A 61 9.25 -9.32 -3.53
CA SER A 61 10.55 -8.68 -3.73
C SER A 61 11.30 -9.20 -4.94
N ALA A 62 11.16 -10.48 -5.28
CA ALA A 62 11.75 -11.06 -6.50
C ALA A 62 11.13 -10.44 -7.76
N ASP A 63 9.82 -10.19 -7.73
CA ASP A 63 9.09 -9.53 -8.82
C ASP A 63 9.13 -8.00 -8.73
N GLN A 64 9.81 -7.46 -7.71
CA GLN A 64 9.96 -6.04 -7.44
C GLN A 64 8.62 -5.30 -7.31
N THR A 65 7.64 -5.96 -6.70
CA THR A 65 6.27 -5.46 -6.51
C THR A 65 5.98 -5.17 -5.05
N TYR A 66 5.17 -4.14 -4.80
CA TYR A 66 4.77 -3.74 -3.45
C TYR A 66 3.45 -2.96 -3.46
N TRP A 67 2.87 -2.82 -2.28
CA TRP A 67 1.73 -1.94 -2.04
C TRP A 67 2.20 -0.56 -1.60
N GLU A 68 2.01 0.41 -2.47
CA GLU A 68 2.28 1.82 -2.20
C GLU A 68 1.09 2.47 -1.50
N ILE A 69 1.37 3.20 -0.42
CA ILE A 69 0.38 4.00 0.31
C ILE A 69 0.41 5.42 -0.25
N LEU A 70 -0.73 5.90 -0.74
CA LEU A 70 -0.91 7.27 -1.19
C LEU A 70 -2.10 7.88 -0.46
N SER A 71 -2.11 9.21 -0.34
CA SER A 71 -3.28 9.94 0.14
C SER A 71 -3.67 11.01 -0.84
N GLN A 72 -4.92 10.95 -1.29
CA GLN A 72 -5.56 12.03 -2.02
C GLN A 72 -6.17 13.00 -1.02
N LEU A 73 -5.69 14.23 -1.05
CA LEU A 73 -6.23 15.34 -0.28
C LEU A 73 -7.57 15.79 -0.86
N GLN A 74 -8.36 16.52 -0.07
CA GLN A 74 -9.67 17.04 -0.50
C GLN A 74 -9.60 17.92 -1.76
N ASN A 75 -8.47 18.60 -2.01
CA ASN A 75 -8.24 19.40 -3.21
C ASN A 75 -7.82 18.55 -4.45
N GLY A 76 -7.85 17.23 -4.34
CA GLY A 76 -7.47 16.29 -5.39
C GLY A 76 -5.97 15.99 -5.48
N THR A 77 -5.11 16.70 -4.74
CA THR A 77 -3.67 16.47 -4.75
C THR A 77 -3.35 15.11 -4.15
N ILE A 78 -2.53 14.32 -4.83
CA ILE A 78 -2.05 13.02 -4.33
C ILE A 78 -0.67 13.24 -3.71
N ILE A 79 -0.53 12.85 -2.45
CA ILE A 79 0.73 12.83 -1.72
C ILE A 79 1.11 11.39 -1.37
N ARG A 80 2.42 11.15 -1.25
CA ARG A 80 2.96 9.93 -0.64
C ARG A 80 3.34 10.27 0.80
N PRO A 81 2.72 9.65 1.81
CA PRO A 81 3.16 9.79 3.19
C PRO A 81 4.63 9.38 3.35
N ASP A 82 5.35 10.08 4.21
CA ASP A 82 6.73 9.78 4.62
C ASP A 82 6.80 8.75 5.75
N VAL A 83 5.64 8.28 6.21
CA VAL A 83 5.49 7.25 7.26
C VAL A 83 4.64 6.09 6.79
N GLY A 84 4.85 4.91 7.38
CA GLY A 84 4.07 3.70 7.11
C GLY A 84 2.66 3.72 7.72
N MET A 85 1.88 2.66 7.46
CA MET A 85 0.50 2.54 7.95
C MET A 85 0.36 2.49 9.47
N GLY A 86 1.44 2.14 10.18
CA GLY A 86 1.52 2.16 11.64
C GLY A 86 1.54 3.56 12.25
N CYS A 87 1.89 4.59 11.47
CA CYS A 87 2.02 5.97 11.97
C CYS A 87 1.20 6.97 11.16
N TYR A 88 0.81 6.64 9.93
CA TYR A 88 0.00 7.52 9.11
C TYR A 88 -1.40 7.70 9.72
N ILE A 89 -1.80 8.94 10.00
CA ILE A 89 -3.12 9.30 10.51
C ILE A 89 -3.94 9.89 9.35
N PRO A 90 -4.92 9.16 8.80
CA PRO A 90 -5.79 9.68 7.75
C PRO A 90 -6.59 10.87 8.26
N ARG A 91 -6.65 11.95 7.46
CA ARG A 91 -7.53 13.08 7.75
C ARG A 91 -8.92 12.80 7.20
N GLN A 92 -9.93 13.39 7.83
CA GLN A 92 -11.29 13.36 7.34
C GLN A 92 -11.35 13.88 5.89
N TYR A 93 -12.18 13.25 5.06
CA TYR A 93 -12.38 13.55 3.63
C TYR A 93 -11.19 13.27 2.70
N ASN A 94 -10.02 12.91 3.22
CA ASN A 94 -8.96 12.37 2.40
C ASN A 94 -9.28 10.92 2.01
N VAL A 95 -8.86 10.53 0.81
CA VAL A 95 -8.92 9.14 0.35
C VAL A 95 -7.53 8.54 0.50
N VAL A 96 -7.43 7.40 1.17
CA VAL A 96 -6.22 6.59 1.16
C VAL A 96 -6.30 5.63 -0.01
N ILE A 97 -5.26 5.63 -0.84
CA ILE A 97 -5.15 4.77 -2.01
C ILE A 97 -4.05 3.76 -1.72
N LEU A 98 -4.41 2.48 -1.74
CA LEU A 98 -3.46 1.37 -1.74
C LEU A 98 -3.22 0.97 -3.19
N LYS A 99 -2.02 1.24 -3.71
CA LYS A 99 -1.68 1.02 -5.11
C LYS A 99 -0.65 -0.09 -5.24
N PHE A 100 -1.02 -1.17 -5.92
CA PHE A 100 -0.06 -2.21 -6.28
C PHE A 100 0.84 -1.71 -7.42
N THR A 101 2.15 -1.71 -7.21
CA THR A 101 3.11 -1.13 -8.15
C THR A 101 4.45 -1.85 -8.11
N THR A 102 5.36 -1.48 -9.02
CA THR A 102 6.74 -1.96 -9.04
C THR A 102 7.71 -0.83 -8.71
N TRP A 103 8.87 -1.14 -8.11
CA TRP A 103 9.94 -0.15 -7.90
C TRP A 103 10.93 -0.06 -9.06
N CYS A 104 10.97 -1.05 -9.95
CA CYS A 104 11.72 -1.01 -11.20
C CYS A 104 10.77 -1.09 -12.40
N THR A 105 10.59 0.03 -13.11
CA THR A 105 9.80 0.03 -14.34
C THR A 105 10.68 -0.47 -15.49
N LYS A 106 10.21 -1.42 -16.31
CA LYS A 106 10.90 -1.87 -17.55
C LYS A 106 11.24 -0.76 -18.57
N ARG A 107 10.87 0.50 -18.32
CA ARG A 107 11.26 1.69 -19.12
C ARG A 107 12.37 2.55 -18.50
N ARG A 108 12.92 2.20 -17.34
CA ARG A 108 14.12 2.82 -16.78
C ARG A 108 15.11 1.72 -16.45
N GLN A 109 16.08 1.55 -17.34
CA GLN A 109 17.23 0.68 -17.22
C GLN A 109 18.25 1.25 -16.21
N LEU A 110 17.78 1.60 -15.01
CA LEU A 110 18.55 2.20 -13.91
C LEU A 110 18.01 1.64 -12.59
N CYS A 111 18.14 0.32 -12.42
CA CYS A 111 18.14 -0.29 -11.10
C CYS A 111 19.55 -0.81 -10.88
N ASP A 112 20.50 0.13 -10.71
CA ASP A 112 21.90 -0.20 -10.47
C ASP A 112 22.03 -0.92 -9.13
N THR A 113 22.49 -2.15 -9.25
CA THR A 113 23.21 -2.95 -8.28
C THR A 113 23.91 -2.10 -7.22
N HIS A 114 23.42 -2.14 -5.98
CA HIS A 114 24.31 -2.10 -4.82
C HIS A 114 24.74 -3.55 -4.56
N GLN A 115 25.77 -4.00 -5.27
CA GLN A 115 26.61 -5.09 -4.77
C GLN A 115 27.29 -4.55 -3.53
N ILE A 116 26.84 -4.96 -2.35
CA ILE A 116 27.72 -4.96 -1.18
C ILE A 116 28.57 -6.21 -1.35
N SER A 117 29.80 -6.02 -1.83
CA SER A 117 30.83 -7.05 -1.77
C SER A 117 31.22 -7.27 -0.31
N SER A 118 31.09 -8.51 0.15
CA SER A 118 31.81 -9.06 1.31
C SER A 118 32.89 -9.99 0.84
#